data_AF-A0A959IVY1-F1
#
_entry.id   AF-A0A959IVY1-F1
#
_cell.length_a   1.000
_cell.length_b   1.000
_cell.length_c   1.000
_cell.angle_alpha   90.00
_cell.angle_beta   90.00
_cell.angle_gamma   90.00
#
_symmetry.space_group_name_H-M   'P 1'
#
loop_
_entity.id
_entity.type
_entity.pdbx_description
1 polymer ?
#
loop_
_entity_poly.entity_id
_entity_poly.type
_entity_poly.pdbx_seq_one_letter_code
_entity_poly.pdbx_strand_id
1 'polypeptide(L)' 'MFAKEIYARRRQSLLALVEEGLIVLMGNQEVGMNYTANPYPFRQDSSFLYYFGIQRPGLAATLDAGTGDITLYG' A
#
# COMPACT_ATOMS: atom_id res chain seq x y z
N MET A 1 4.70 6.41 -13.58
CA MET A 1 4.15 6.50 -12.21
C MET A 1 3.54 7.90 -12.05
N PHE A 2 2.51 8.09 -11.23
CA PHE A 2 1.89 9.40 -11.04
C PHE A 2 2.79 10.33 -10.20
N ALA A 3 2.49 11.63 -10.20
CA ALA A 3 3.14 12.59 -9.30
C ALA A 3 2.80 12.27 -7.82
N LYS A 4 3.71 12.61 -6.90
CA LYS A 4 3.59 12.32 -5.46
C LYS A 4 2.28 12.85 -4.87
N GLU A 5 1.85 14.02 -5.33
CA GLU A 5 0.67 14.75 -4.89
C GLU A 5 -0.61 13.98 -5.19
N ILE A 6 -0.63 13.18 -6.26
CA ILE A 6 -1.78 12.34 -6.61
C ILE A 6 -1.98 11.25 -5.54
N TYR A 7 -0.90 10.60 -5.11
CA TYR A 7 -0.96 9.59 -4.05
C TYR A 7 -1.32 10.20 -2.70
N ALA A 8 -0.76 11.38 -2.38
CA ALA A 8 -1.12 12.10 -1.15
C ALA A 8 -2.62 12.44 -1.12
N ARG A 9 -3.17 12.97 -2.22
CA ARG A 9 -4.60 13.28 -2.33
C ARG A 9 -5.48 12.05 -2.17
N ARG A 10 -5.13 10.92 -2.80
CA ARG A 10 -5.88 9.66 -2.67
C ARG A 10 -5.96 9.18 -1.22
N ARG A 11 -4.85 9.26 -0.47
CA ARG A 11 -4.85 8.90 0.95
C ARG A 11 -5.68 9.87 1.79
N GLN A 12 -5.59 11.18 1.53
CA GLN A 12 -6.45 12.17 2.19
C GLN A 12 -7.94 11.90 1.95
N SER A 13 -8.34 11.59 0.71
CA SER A 13 -9.73 11.22 0.40
C SER A 13 -10.18 9.95 1.11
N LEU A 14 -9.29 8.97 1.27
CA LEU A 14 -9.59 7.75 2.03
C LEU A 14 -9.80 8.04 3.51
N LEU A 15 -8.89 8.82 4.13
CA LEU A 15 -9.01 9.21 5.54
C LEU A 15 -10.32 9.98 5.81
N ALA A 16 -10.67 10.91 4.92
CA ALA A 16 -11.91 11.69 5.03
C ALA A 16 -13.18 10.84 4.86
N LEU A 17 -13.11 9.70 4.16
CA LEU A 17 -14.24 8.79 3.97
C LEU A 17 -14.46 7.87 5.18
N VAL A 18 -13.36 7.45 5.83
CA VAL A 18 -13.40 6.54 6.98
C VAL A 18 -13.66 7.29 8.28
N GLU A 19 -13.25 8.56 8.36
CA GLU A 19 -13.46 9.51 9.46
C GLU A 19 -12.74 9.14 10.78
N GLU A 20 -12.78 7.88 11.20
CA GLU A 20 -12.18 7.40 12.45
C GLU A 20 -11.66 5.95 12.34
N GLY A 21 -10.62 5.62 13.10
CA GLY A 21 -10.04 4.27 13.18
C GLY A 21 -8.75 4.09 12.37
N LEU A 22 -8.22 2.88 12.40
CA LEU A 22 -6.94 2.52 11.78
C LEU A 22 -7.17 1.68 10.51
N ILE A 23 -6.68 2.18 9.38
CA ILE A 23 -6.70 1.47 8.11
C ILE A 23 -5.37 0.74 7.93
N VAL A 24 -5.42 -0.56 7.63
CA VAL A 24 -4.23 -1.38 7.34
C VAL A 24 -4.30 -1.84 5.88
N LEU A 25 -3.25 -1.52 5.12
CA LEU A 25 -3.08 -1.98 3.73
C LEU A 25 -1.86 -2.88 3.63
N MET A 26 -2.09 -4.14 3.25
CA MET A 26 -1.03 -5.11 3.05
C MET A 26 -0.59 -5.11 1.59
N GLY A 27 0.71 -4.99 1.36
CA GLY A 27 1.32 -5.24 0.05
C GLY A 27 1.49 -6.74 -0.20
N ASN A 28 1.60 -7.11 -1.46
CA ASN A 28 1.89 -8.47 -1.87
C ASN A 28 3.33 -8.88 -1.50
N GLN A 29 3.51 -10.19 -1.35
CA GLN A 29 4.81 -10.84 -1.25
C GLN A 29 5.21 -11.43 -2.61
N GLU A 30 6.48 -11.82 -2.74
CA GLU A 30 6.87 -12.72 -3.82
C GLU A 30 6.26 -14.11 -3.59
N VAL A 31 5.82 -14.74 -4.67
CA VAL A 31 5.21 -16.08 -4.63
C VAL A 31 6.01 -16.99 -5.56
N GLY A 32 6.56 -18.06 -4.99
CA GLY A 32 7.25 -19.10 -5.76
C GLY A 32 6.31 -19.79 -6.74
N MET A 33 6.76 -20.03 -7.97
CA MET A 33 6.00 -20.79 -8.96
C MET A 33 5.88 -22.26 -8.56
N ASN A 34 7.03 -22.84 -8.21
CA ASN A 34 7.19 -24.24 -7.84
C ASN A 34 8.16 -24.44 -6.67
N TYR A 35 9.04 -23.47 -6.39
CA TYR A 35 9.87 -23.38 -5.20
C TYR A 35 10.19 -21.92 -4.87
N THR A 36 10.59 -21.63 -3.63
CA THR A 36 10.74 -20.26 -3.10
C THR A 36 11.72 -19.39 -3.91
N ALA A 37 12.81 -19.97 -4.41
CA ALA A 37 13.81 -19.24 -5.21
C ALA A 37 13.45 -19.05 -6.70
N ASN A 38 12.27 -19.50 -7.15
CA ASN A 38 11.75 -19.26 -8.50
C ASN A 38 10.41 -18.49 -8.42
N PRO A 39 10.43 -17.17 -8.16
CA PRO A 39 9.23 -16.39 -7.99
C PRO A 39 8.55 -16.05 -9.33
N TYR A 40 7.23 -15.94 -9.31
CA TYR A 40 6.49 -15.25 -10.38
C TYR A 40 6.95 -13.79 -10.51
N PRO A 41 6.85 -13.19 -11.71
CA PRO A 41 7.04 -11.76 -11.86
C PRO A 41 6.17 -10.98 -10.86
N PHE A 42 6.80 -10.15 -10.03
CA PHE A 42 6.12 -9.48 -8.94
C PHE A 42 5.07 -8.49 -9.44
N ARG A 43 3.86 -8.58 -8.87
CA ARG A 43 2.79 -7.60 -9.02
C ARG A 43 2.27 -7.20 -7.64
N GLN A 44 2.25 -5.90 -7.39
CA GLN A 44 1.70 -5.33 -6.17
C GLN A 44 0.18 -5.50 -6.08
N ASP A 45 -0.35 -5.52 -4.86
CA ASP A 45 -1.78 -5.34 -4.63
C ASP A 45 -2.28 -4.03 -5.27
N SER A 46 -3.46 -4.07 -5.89
CA SER A 46 -3.94 -2.93 -6.66
C SER A 46 -4.35 -1.77 -5.76
N SER A 47 -4.86 -2.05 -4.55
CA SER A 47 -5.20 -1.00 -3.58
C SER A 47 -3.93 -0.34 -3.03
N PHE A 48 -2.93 -1.15 -2.65
CA PHE A 48 -1.64 -0.65 -2.20
C PHE A 48 -0.96 0.20 -3.28
N LEU A 49 -0.93 -0.28 -4.53
CA LEU A 49 -0.37 0.46 -5.65
C LEU A 49 -1.16 1.74 -5.96
N TYR A 50 -2.48 1.73 -5.78
CA TYR A 50 -3.33 2.90 -5.99
C TYR A 50 -3.02 4.02 -4.97
N TYR A 51 -2.82 3.68 -3.70
CA TYR A 51 -2.59 4.65 -2.62
C TYR A 51 -1.11 5.05 -2.42
N PHE A 52 -0.17 4.16 -2.73
CA PHE A 52 1.27 4.40 -2.49
C PHE A 52 2.10 4.45 -3.77
N GLY A 53 1.68 3.78 -4.83
CA GLY A 53 2.44 3.72 -6.09
C GLY A 53 3.70 2.87 -6.03
N ILE A 54 3.97 2.16 -4.93
CA ILE A 54 5.24 1.44 -4.74
C ILE A 54 5.11 -0.03 -5.18
N GLN A 55 5.90 -0.42 -6.17
CA GLN A 55 5.96 -1.79 -6.70
C GLN A 55 7.16 -2.56 -6.11
N ARG A 56 7.14 -2.79 -4.80
CA ARG A 56 8.13 -3.61 -4.07
C ARG A 56 7.38 -4.62 -3.18
N PRO A 57 7.80 -5.89 -3.13
CA PRO A 57 7.22 -6.88 -2.22
C PRO A 57 7.54 -6.55 -0.76
N GLY A 58 6.84 -7.17 0.19
CA GLY A 58 7.22 -7.04 1.61
C GLY A 58 6.73 -5.77 2.30
N LEU A 59 5.84 -5.02 1.67
CA LEU A 59 5.35 -3.75 2.21
C LEU A 59 4.04 -3.91 3.00
N ALA A 60 3.87 -3.06 3.99
CA ALA A 60 2.60 -2.80 4.63
C ALA A 60 2.47 -1.31 4.94
N ALA A 61 1.26 -0.83 5.14
CA ALA A 61 1.04 0.55 5.55
C ALA A 61 -0.13 0.67 6.52
N THR A 62 -0.01 1.63 7.44
CA THR A 62 -1.09 2.08 8.32
C THR A 62 -1.46 3.52 8.00
N LEU A 63 -2.75 3.81 8.04
CA LEU A 63 -3.29 5.16 7.96
C LEU A 63 -4.26 5.34 9.13
N ASP A 64 -3.93 6.24 10.04
CA ASP A 64 -4.80 6.62 11.16
C ASP A 64 -5.74 7.74 10.72
N ALA A 65 -7.04 7.47 10.68
CA ALA A 65 -8.04 8.45 10.25
C ALA A 65 -8.30 9.55 11.30
N GLY A 66 -8.02 9.28 12.58
CA GLY A 66 -8.17 10.25 13.65
C GLY A 66 -7.02 11.26 13.69
N THR A 67 -5.78 10.83 13.49
CA THR A 67 -4.59 11.72 13.51
C THR A 67 -4.16 12.19 12.13
N GLY A 68 -4.50 11.45 11.08
CA GLY A 68 -4.00 11.64 9.73
C GLY A 68 -2.59 11.07 9.49
N ASP A 69 -2.01 10.37 10.47
CA ASP A 69 -0.69 9.76 10.36
C ASP A 69 -0.70 8.61 9.36
N ILE A 70 0.34 8.56 8.52
CA ILE A 70 0.50 7.55 7.49
C ILE A 70 1.90 6.96 7.63
N THR A 71 1.98 5.67 7.93
CA THR A 71 3.26 4.97 8.10
C THR A 71 3.38 3.85 7.07
N LEU A 72 4.55 3.76 6.44
CA LEU A 72 4.93 2.70 5.50
C LEU A 72 5.99 1.82 6.16
N TYR A 73 5.82 0.51 6.06
CA TYR A 73 6.71 -0.50 6.63
C TYR A 73 7.33 -1.37 5.53
N GLY A 74 8.57 -1.83 5.76
CA GLY A 74 9.31 -2.78 4.92
C GLY A 74 10.58 -2.24 4.31
#